data_AF-A0A9D4H7X8-F1
#
_entry.id   AF-A0A9D4H7X8-F1
#
_cell.length_a   1.000
_cell.length_b   1.000
_cell.length_c   1.000
_cell.angle_alpha   90.00
_cell.angle_beta   90.00
_cell.angle_gamma   90.00
#
_symmetry.space_group_name_H-M   'P 1'
#
loop_
_entity.id
_entity.type
_entity.pdbx_description
1 polymer ?
#
loop_
_entity_poly.entity_id
_entity_poly.type
_entity_poly.pdbx_seq_one_letter_code
_entity_poly.pdbx_strand_id
1 'polypeptide(L)'
;MKCNLDFQECLKDSPKFRLTLENAENDIEQLEAKLERVVRLCNTMLDAGKSFNNAGSGFLNGVKDLATFFYDDPMITSYLSHFCQTMSEVLKFFNVLMDQGQRSVCKNLNTFIKTEIKKVKETRKHFEKISDDMDNACNRSSQSPRSKPQECEDAHNLMMANKSCFAHTALDYVYQVNILQSKKRFDVLETMLSFMQAQATFFHQGHELFHDCGDYMSSTKDQVRDLHAKARVEWKEMEERHHLVQNK
;
A
#
# COMPACT_ATOMS: atom_id res chain seq x y z
N MET A 1 2.87 4.72 22.95
CA MET A 1 3.69 4.43 24.15
C MET A 1 5.10 4.09 23.66
N LYS A 2 6.15 4.81 24.09
CA LYS A 2 7.54 4.42 23.80
C LYS A 2 7.86 3.26 24.76
N CYS A 3 7.73 2.03 24.31
CA CYS A 3 8.29 0.89 25.04
C CYS A 3 9.75 0.77 24.59
N ASN A 4 10.65 1.43 25.32
CA ASN A 4 12.08 1.22 25.16
C ASN A 4 12.48 0.12 26.14
N LEU A 5 12.89 -1.03 25.61
CA LEU A 5 13.48 -2.08 26.42
C LEU A 5 14.84 -1.61 26.94
N ASP A 6 15.06 -1.74 28.24
CA ASP A 6 16.30 -1.31 28.89
C ASP A 6 17.39 -2.39 28.71
N PHE A 7 18.54 -1.97 28.20
CA PHE A 7 19.71 -2.82 28.03
C PHE A 7 20.26 -3.33 29.37
N GLN A 8 20.15 -2.57 30.46
CA GLN A 8 20.65 -3.02 31.77
C GLN A 8 19.77 -4.12 32.37
N GLU A 9 18.44 -4.00 32.24
CA GLU A 9 17.49 -5.00 32.72
C GLU A 9 17.54 -6.29 31.90
N CYS A 10 17.88 -6.19 30.61
CA CYS A 10 18.13 -7.32 29.73
C CYS A 10 19.27 -8.24 30.25
N LEU A 11 20.38 -7.65 30.72
CA LEU A 11 21.51 -8.41 31.27
C LEU A 11 21.21 -9.06 32.62
N LYS A 12 20.25 -8.52 33.38
CA LYS A 12 19.79 -9.10 34.64
C LYS A 12 18.80 -10.25 34.44
N ASP A 13 18.22 -10.33 33.24
CA ASP A 13 17.19 -11.29 32.86
C ASP A 13 16.04 -11.40 33.88
N SER A 14 15.55 -10.26 34.35
CA SER A 14 14.53 -10.25 35.40
C SER A 14 13.16 -10.73 34.86
N PRO A 15 12.31 -11.36 35.69
CA PRO A 15 10.95 -11.71 35.27
C PRO A 15 10.14 -10.50 34.75
N LYS A 16 10.42 -9.32 35.30
CA LYS A 16 9.83 -8.05 34.84
C LYS A 16 10.30 -7.67 33.44
N PHE A 17 11.59 -7.86 33.14
CA PHE A 17 12.12 -7.68 31.79
C PHE A 17 11.45 -8.65 30.81
N ARG A 18 11.37 -9.94 31.15
CA ARG A 18 10.70 -10.96 30.31
C ARG A 18 9.24 -10.62 30.01
N LEU A 19 8.48 -10.15 31.01
CA LEU A 19 7.10 -9.68 30.79
C LEU A 19 7.03 -8.46 29.86
N THR A 20 7.97 -7.52 29.99
CA THR A 20 8.01 -6.32 29.13
C THR A 20 8.38 -6.69 27.69
N LEU A 21 9.29 -7.66 27.53
CA LEU A 21 9.71 -8.21 26.25
C LEU A 21 8.55 -8.93 25.55
N GLU A 22 7.84 -9.79 26.26
CA GLU A 22 6.65 -10.50 25.76
C GLU A 22 5.56 -9.51 25.28
N ASN A 23 5.31 -8.43 26.03
CA ASN A 23 4.39 -7.39 25.59
C ASN A 23 4.86 -6.71 24.29
N ALA A 24 6.16 -6.44 24.16
CA ALA A 24 6.72 -5.85 22.95
C ALA A 24 6.65 -6.82 21.74
N GLU A 25 6.85 -8.12 21.96
CA GLU A 25 6.67 -9.17 20.95
C GLU A 25 5.22 -9.25 20.46
N ASN A 26 4.26 -9.28 21.39
CA ASN A 26 2.83 -9.28 21.08
C ASN A 26 2.42 -8.05 20.27
N ASP A 27 2.96 -6.87 20.61
CA ASP A 27 2.73 -5.64 19.84
C ASP A 27 3.28 -5.71 18.42
N ILE A 28 4.43 -6.37 18.22
CA ILE A 28 5.06 -6.56 16.90
C ILE A 28 4.23 -7.51 16.04
N GLU A 29 3.74 -8.61 16.60
CA GLU A 29 2.87 -9.57 15.91
C GLU A 29 1.55 -8.91 15.48
N GLN A 30 0.94 -8.12 16.37
CA GLN A 30 -0.25 -7.34 16.03
C GLN A 30 0.02 -6.30 14.94
N LEU A 31 1.18 -5.63 14.98
CA LEU A 31 1.58 -4.66 13.97
C LEU A 31 1.71 -5.34 12.61
N GLU A 32 2.43 -6.46 12.54
CA GLU A 32 2.60 -7.24 11.30
C GLU A 32 1.24 -7.63 10.70
N ALA A 33 0.36 -8.24 11.48
CA ALA A 33 -0.96 -8.66 11.02
C ALA A 33 -1.79 -7.47 10.46
N LYS A 34 -1.71 -6.30 11.11
CA LYS A 34 -2.38 -5.07 10.65
C LYS A 34 -1.76 -4.53 9.35
N LEU A 35 -0.43 -4.50 9.25
CA LEU A 35 0.27 -4.05 8.04
C LEU A 35 -0.02 -4.97 6.85
N GLU A 36 0.02 -6.28 7.05
CA GLU A 36 -0.36 -7.24 6.01
C GLU A 36 -1.80 -7.06 5.55
N ARG A 37 -2.73 -6.80 6.47
CA ARG A 37 -4.12 -6.49 6.12
C ARG A 37 -4.21 -5.24 5.25
N VAL A 38 -3.49 -4.18 5.59
CA VAL A 38 -3.44 -2.95 4.77
C VAL A 38 -2.90 -3.24 3.38
N VAL A 39 -1.81 -4.00 3.27
CA VAL A 39 -1.24 -4.42 1.97
C VAL A 39 -2.27 -5.21 1.14
N ARG A 40 -2.97 -6.17 1.75
CA ARG A 40 -4.02 -6.95 1.05
C ARG A 40 -5.16 -6.06 0.55
N LEU A 41 -5.63 -5.14 1.38
CA LEU A 41 -6.69 -4.20 1.00
C LEU A 41 -6.24 -3.24 -0.10
N CYS A 42 -4.99 -2.76 -0.02
CA CYS A 42 -4.42 -1.92 -1.07
C CYS A 42 -4.33 -2.67 -2.41
N ASN A 43 -3.83 -3.91 -2.43
CA ASN A 43 -3.83 -4.74 -3.64
C ASN A 43 -5.23 -4.92 -4.22
N THR A 44 -6.24 -5.17 -3.37
CA THR A 44 -7.64 -5.30 -3.81
C THR A 44 -8.15 -4.01 -4.47
N MET A 45 -7.86 -2.86 -3.87
CA MET A 45 -8.18 -1.54 -4.43
C MET A 45 -7.48 -1.32 -5.78
N LEU A 46 -6.20 -1.69 -5.89
CA LEU A 46 -5.42 -1.54 -7.12
C LEU A 46 -5.95 -2.44 -8.24
N ASP A 47 -6.35 -3.66 -7.93
CA ASP A 47 -6.92 -4.59 -8.92
C ASP A 47 -8.29 -4.12 -9.40
N ALA A 48 -9.15 -3.62 -8.49
CA ALA A 48 -10.39 -2.97 -8.88
C ALA A 48 -10.14 -1.73 -9.76
N GLY A 49 -9.10 -0.94 -9.44
CA GLY A 49 -8.67 0.20 -10.26
C GLY A 49 -8.22 -0.21 -11.66
N LYS A 50 -7.43 -1.29 -11.80
CA LYS A 50 -7.06 -1.84 -13.11
C LYS A 50 -8.28 -2.29 -13.91
N SER A 51 -9.22 -2.99 -13.28
CA SER A 51 -10.48 -3.39 -13.92
C SER A 51 -11.30 -2.19 -14.40
N PHE A 52 -11.41 -1.13 -13.58
CA PHE A 52 -12.04 0.12 -13.97
C PHE A 52 -11.34 0.74 -15.19
N ASN A 53 -10.01 0.83 -15.17
CA ASN A 53 -9.27 1.42 -16.28
C ASN A 53 -9.41 0.62 -17.59
N ASN A 54 -9.44 -0.71 -17.50
CA ASN A 54 -9.65 -1.59 -18.64
C ASN A 54 -11.08 -1.41 -19.22
N ALA A 55 -12.09 -1.38 -18.35
CA ALA A 55 -13.47 -1.10 -18.76
C ALA A 55 -13.61 0.29 -19.38
N GLY A 56 -12.99 1.31 -18.77
CA GLY A 56 -12.94 2.67 -19.29
C GLY A 56 -12.29 2.75 -20.68
N SER A 57 -11.18 2.05 -20.87
CA SER A 57 -10.50 1.97 -22.18
C SER A 57 -11.39 1.27 -23.23
N GLY A 58 -12.10 0.21 -22.84
CA GLY A 58 -13.09 -0.46 -23.69
C GLY A 58 -14.24 0.47 -24.10
N PHE A 59 -14.78 1.24 -23.15
CA PHE A 59 -15.79 2.26 -23.43
C PHE A 59 -15.30 3.30 -24.44
N LEU A 60 -14.10 3.85 -24.25
CA LEU A 60 -13.55 4.84 -25.20
C LEU A 60 -13.32 4.26 -26.59
N ASN A 61 -12.94 2.98 -26.70
CA ASN A 61 -12.86 2.32 -28.00
C ASN A 61 -14.24 2.18 -28.66
N GLY A 62 -15.28 1.87 -27.89
CA GLY A 62 -16.65 1.88 -28.40
C GLY A 62 -17.12 3.26 -28.89
N VAL A 63 -16.73 4.33 -28.21
CA VAL A 63 -17.02 5.71 -28.67
C VAL A 63 -16.24 6.05 -29.95
N LYS A 64 -14.97 5.62 -30.07
CA LYS A 64 -14.20 5.77 -31.30
C LYS A 64 -14.81 5.01 -32.47
N ASP A 65 -15.28 3.79 -32.23
CA ASP A 65 -15.99 2.99 -33.22
C ASP A 65 -17.28 3.69 -33.67
N LEU A 66 -18.08 4.20 -32.72
CA LEU A 66 -19.26 5.02 -33.02
C LEU A 66 -18.91 6.25 -33.87
N ALA A 67 -17.77 6.91 -33.61
CA ALA A 67 -17.35 8.06 -34.40
C ALA A 67 -17.13 7.69 -35.89
N THR A 68 -16.81 6.43 -36.21
CA THR A 68 -16.67 5.98 -37.60
C THR A 68 -17.99 5.93 -38.37
N PHE A 69 -19.12 5.80 -37.66
CA PHE A 69 -20.44 5.88 -38.29
C PHE A 69 -20.71 7.28 -38.86
N PHE A 70 -20.18 8.32 -38.20
CA PHE A 70 -20.33 9.72 -38.58
C PHE A 70 -19.19 10.21 -39.50
N TYR A 71 -18.59 9.32 -40.31
CA TYR A 71 -17.42 9.66 -41.13
C TYR A 71 -17.66 10.80 -42.12
N ASP A 72 -18.91 11.03 -42.52
CA ASP A 72 -19.37 12.10 -43.41
C ASP A 72 -19.76 13.38 -42.67
N ASP A 73 -19.75 13.36 -41.34
CA ASP A 73 -19.93 14.52 -40.46
C ASP A 73 -18.62 14.82 -39.70
N PRO A 74 -17.75 15.69 -40.27
CA PRO A 74 -16.50 16.10 -39.63
C PRO A 74 -16.71 16.79 -38.28
N MET A 75 -17.85 17.44 -38.07
CA MET A 75 -18.15 18.14 -36.82
C MET A 75 -18.33 17.11 -35.69
N ILE A 76 -19.25 16.14 -35.87
CA ILE A 76 -19.50 15.10 -34.87
C ILE A 76 -18.23 14.28 -34.60
N THR A 77 -17.53 13.89 -35.66
CA THR A 77 -16.29 13.12 -35.55
C THR A 77 -15.22 13.86 -34.75
N SER A 78 -15.06 15.18 -34.96
CA SER A 78 -14.12 16.01 -34.21
C SER A 78 -14.47 16.09 -32.72
N TYR A 79 -15.75 16.33 -32.39
CA TYR A 79 -16.20 16.40 -30.99
C TYR A 79 -16.01 15.06 -30.26
N LEU A 80 -16.38 13.93 -30.89
CA LEU A 80 -16.20 12.60 -30.31
C LEU A 80 -14.72 12.23 -30.14
N SER A 81 -13.87 12.59 -31.10
CA SER A 81 -12.43 12.37 -31.02
C SER A 81 -11.81 13.13 -29.85
N HIS A 82 -12.14 14.42 -29.68
CA HIS A 82 -11.65 15.21 -28.57
C HIS A 82 -12.13 14.67 -27.21
N PHE A 83 -13.40 14.27 -27.09
CA PHE A 83 -13.91 13.58 -25.89
C PHE A 83 -13.08 12.34 -25.57
N CYS A 84 -12.82 11.49 -26.57
CA CYS A 84 -12.02 10.28 -26.39
C CYS A 84 -10.59 10.59 -25.96
N GLN A 85 -9.98 11.65 -26.50
CA GLN A 85 -8.63 12.08 -26.14
C GLN A 85 -8.57 12.55 -24.68
N THR A 86 -9.45 13.46 -24.27
CA THR A 86 -9.50 13.98 -22.90
C THR A 86 -9.74 12.85 -21.90
N MET A 87 -10.73 11.99 -22.15
CA MET A 87 -11.02 10.87 -21.25
C MET A 87 -9.89 9.84 -21.21
N SER A 88 -9.19 9.61 -22.33
CA SER A 88 -8.01 8.75 -22.34
C SER A 88 -6.91 9.30 -21.44
N GLU A 89 -6.73 10.62 -21.39
CA GLU A 89 -5.74 11.26 -20.54
C GLU A 89 -6.09 11.13 -19.04
N VAL A 90 -7.36 11.29 -18.67
CA VAL A 90 -7.85 11.00 -17.31
C VAL A 90 -7.52 9.57 -16.88
N LEU A 91 -7.78 8.60 -17.77
CA LEU A 91 -7.46 7.19 -17.51
C LEU A 91 -5.96 6.95 -17.35
N LYS A 92 -5.11 7.64 -18.11
CA LYS A 92 -3.64 7.59 -17.92
C LYS A 92 -3.23 8.12 -16.56
N PHE A 93 -3.74 9.28 -16.12
CA PHE A 93 -3.44 9.82 -14.79
C PHE A 93 -3.87 8.84 -13.69
N PHE A 94 -5.04 8.21 -13.86
CA PHE A 94 -5.53 7.22 -12.92
C PHE A 94 -4.62 5.98 -12.86
N ASN A 95 -4.12 5.50 -14.00
CA ASN A 95 -3.14 4.42 -14.04
C ASN A 95 -1.84 4.77 -13.31
N VAL A 96 -1.33 5.99 -13.51
CA VAL A 96 -0.14 6.48 -12.80
C VAL A 96 -0.38 6.47 -11.29
N LEU A 97 -1.56 6.91 -10.83
CA LEU A 97 -1.94 6.85 -9.42
C LEU A 97 -1.95 5.41 -8.88
N MET A 98 -2.54 4.45 -9.61
CA MET A 98 -2.54 3.04 -9.20
C MET A 98 -1.13 2.48 -9.09
N ASP A 99 -0.27 2.79 -10.05
CA ASP A 99 1.13 2.39 -10.07
C ASP A 99 1.94 3.01 -8.91
N GLN A 100 1.65 4.27 -8.56
CA GLN A 100 2.19 4.88 -7.34
C GLN A 100 1.68 4.19 -6.07
N GLY A 101 0.40 3.80 -6.00
CA GLY A 101 -0.14 3.02 -4.89
C GLY A 101 0.56 1.67 -4.71
N GLN A 102 0.87 0.98 -5.82
CA GLN A 102 1.64 -0.27 -5.79
C GLN A 102 3.07 -0.06 -5.28
N ARG A 103 3.77 0.96 -5.80
CA ARG A 103 5.17 1.24 -5.46
C ARG A 103 5.37 1.86 -4.08
N SER A 104 4.43 2.63 -3.59
CA SER A 104 4.49 3.22 -2.26
C SER A 104 3.93 2.23 -1.23
N VAL A 105 2.61 2.10 -1.16
CA VAL A 105 1.93 1.34 -0.10
C VAL A 105 2.30 -0.13 -0.13
N CYS A 106 2.07 -0.83 -1.25
CA CYS A 106 2.30 -2.27 -1.28
C CYS A 106 3.78 -2.62 -1.13
N LYS A 107 4.68 -1.96 -1.87
CA LYS A 107 6.11 -2.28 -1.82
C LYS A 107 6.77 -1.85 -0.51
N ASN A 108 6.54 -0.63 -0.02
CA ASN A 108 7.22 -0.15 1.20
C ASN A 108 6.78 -0.94 2.42
N LEU A 109 5.45 -1.17 2.60
CA LEU A 109 4.96 -1.95 3.74
C LEU A 109 5.41 -3.42 3.66
N ASN A 110 5.40 -4.05 2.48
CA ASN A 110 5.94 -5.40 2.33
C ASN A 110 7.44 -5.45 2.65
N THR A 111 8.20 -4.44 2.24
CA THR A 111 9.64 -4.37 2.54
C THR A 111 9.86 -4.22 4.04
N PHE A 112 9.09 -3.36 4.71
CA PHE A 112 9.14 -3.21 6.16
C PHE A 112 8.85 -4.52 6.89
N ILE A 113 7.81 -5.25 6.48
CA ILE A 113 7.48 -6.57 7.06
C ILE A 113 8.60 -7.59 6.81
N LYS A 114 9.02 -7.74 5.55
CA LYS A 114 10.00 -8.79 5.15
C LYS A 114 11.42 -8.52 5.61
N THR A 115 11.77 -7.27 5.90
CA THR A 115 13.12 -6.88 6.30
C THR A 115 13.17 -6.57 7.79
N GLU A 116 12.41 -5.57 8.25
CA GLU A 116 12.54 -5.07 9.63
C GLU A 116 11.89 -6.01 10.64
N ILE A 117 10.64 -6.42 10.41
CA ILE A 117 9.93 -7.35 11.31
C ILE A 117 10.58 -8.74 11.27
N LYS A 118 10.89 -9.24 10.07
CA LYS A 118 11.56 -10.53 9.92
C LYS A 118 12.89 -10.59 10.65
N LYS A 119 13.70 -9.53 10.57
CA LYS A 119 14.98 -9.45 11.28
C LYS A 119 14.79 -9.58 12.80
N VAL A 120 13.81 -8.87 13.37
CA VAL A 120 13.51 -8.99 14.82
C VAL A 120 13.08 -10.41 15.18
N LYS A 121 12.29 -11.09 14.34
CA LYS A 121 11.90 -12.50 14.56
C LYS A 121 13.08 -13.47 14.48
N GLU A 122 14.01 -13.25 13.56
CA GLU A 122 15.22 -14.07 13.44
C GLU A 122 16.13 -13.89 14.67
N THR A 123 16.30 -12.65 15.14
CA THR A 123 17.06 -12.38 16.38
C THR A 123 16.34 -12.94 17.61
N ARG A 124 15.00 -12.89 17.69
CA ARG A 124 14.21 -13.53 18.75
C ARG A 124 14.50 -15.04 18.82
N LYS A 125 14.46 -15.74 17.70
CA LYS A 125 14.74 -17.18 17.64
C LYS A 125 16.15 -17.50 18.15
N HIS A 126 17.13 -16.65 17.83
CA HIS A 126 18.49 -16.82 18.33
C HIS A 126 18.57 -16.59 19.84
N PHE A 127 17.90 -15.55 20.33
CA PHE A 127 17.80 -15.24 21.75
C PHE A 127 17.16 -16.36 22.55
N GLU A 128 16.02 -16.90 22.10
CA GLU A 128 15.33 -18.03 22.73
C GLU A 128 16.25 -19.25 22.83
N LYS A 129 16.93 -19.62 21.74
CA LYS A 129 17.87 -20.73 21.74
C LYS A 129 18.99 -20.56 22.77
N ILE A 130 19.63 -19.39 22.79
CA ILE A 130 20.75 -19.12 23.72
C ILE A 130 20.24 -19.02 25.16
N SER A 131 19.02 -18.54 25.37
CA SER A 131 18.34 -18.56 26.67
C SER A 131 18.19 -19.99 27.18
N ASP A 132 17.68 -20.90 26.35
CA ASP A 132 17.51 -22.32 26.71
C ASP A 132 18.87 -22.99 26.99
N ASP A 133 19.89 -22.71 26.17
CA ASP A 133 21.26 -23.23 26.37
C ASP A 133 21.88 -22.72 27.69
N MET A 134 21.58 -21.48 28.08
CA MET A 134 22.01 -20.90 29.37
C MET A 134 21.32 -21.60 30.54
N ASP A 135 20.01 -21.79 30.48
CA ASP A 135 19.24 -22.49 31.52
C ASP A 135 19.72 -23.94 31.69
N ASN A 136 19.98 -24.64 30.59
CA ASN A 136 20.53 -26.00 30.59
C ASN A 136 21.94 -26.05 31.21
N ALA A 137 22.82 -25.10 30.88
CA ALA A 137 24.17 -25.04 31.45
C ALA A 137 24.15 -24.69 32.95
N CYS A 138 23.24 -23.80 33.36
CA CYS A 138 23.04 -23.44 34.77
C CYS A 138 22.54 -24.66 35.58
N ASN A 139 21.57 -25.40 35.05
CA ASN A 139 21.07 -26.63 35.66
C ASN A 139 22.16 -27.70 35.78
N ARG A 140 22.94 -27.92 34.72
CA ARG A 140 24.05 -28.89 34.73
C ARG A 140 25.12 -28.50 35.77
N SER A 141 25.54 -27.23 35.78
CA SER A 141 26.51 -26.69 36.74
C SER A 141 26.04 -26.86 38.19
N SER A 142 24.76 -26.62 38.44
CA SER A 142 24.14 -26.75 39.77
C SER A 142 24.03 -28.20 40.26
N GLN A 143 23.94 -29.16 39.34
CA GLN A 143 23.82 -30.59 39.64
C GLN A 143 25.16 -31.34 39.64
N SER A 144 26.26 -30.69 39.24
CA SER A 144 27.58 -31.32 39.17
C SER A 144 28.03 -31.85 40.54
N PRO A 145 28.42 -33.14 40.65
CA PRO A 145 28.81 -33.73 41.92
C PRO A 145 30.15 -33.16 42.41
N ARG A 146 30.14 -32.56 43.60
CA ARG A 146 31.34 -31.95 44.22
C ARG A 146 32.51 -32.92 44.42
N SER A 147 32.25 -34.23 44.36
CA SER A 147 33.27 -35.27 44.43
C SER A 147 34.15 -35.37 43.19
N LYS A 148 33.78 -34.71 42.08
CA LYS A 148 34.52 -34.73 40.81
C LYS A 148 34.92 -33.32 40.38
N PRO A 149 36.06 -32.80 40.87
CA PRO A 149 36.49 -31.42 40.64
C PRO A 149 36.57 -31.04 39.15
N GLN A 150 37.09 -31.93 38.30
CA GLN A 150 37.22 -31.69 36.86
C GLN A 150 35.87 -31.51 36.16
N GLU A 151 34.88 -32.36 36.48
CA GLU A 151 33.53 -32.26 35.90
C GLU A 151 32.82 -30.98 36.38
N CYS A 152 33.07 -30.55 37.62
CA CYS A 152 32.59 -29.26 38.13
C CYS A 152 33.21 -28.08 37.38
N GLU A 153 34.52 -28.11 37.14
CA GLU A 153 35.24 -27.05 36.43
C GLU A 153 34.76 -26.93 34.97
N ASP A 154 34.62 -28.06 34.27
CA ASP A 154 34.12 -28.08 32.88
C ASP A 154 32.68 -27.55 32.78
N ALA A 155 31.81 -27.93 33.71
CA ALA A 155 30.43 -27.43 33.77
C ALA A 155 30.36 -25.93 34.07
N HIS A 156 31.24 -25.43 34.96
CA HIS A 156 31.34 -24.01 35.28
C HIS A 156 31.84 -23.20 34.08
N ASN A 157 32.88 -23.68 33.38
CA ASN A 157 33.41 -23.03 32.19
C ASN A 157 32.36 -22.94 31.07
N LEU A 158 31.59 -24.00 30.85
CA LEU A 158 30.47 -24.00 29.90
C LEU A 158 29.38 -22.99 30.29
N MET A 159 29.01 -22.93 31.57
CA MET A 159 28.05 -21.94 32.08
C MET A 159 28.53 -20.51 31.85
N MET A 160 29.81 -20.21 32.13
CA MET A 160 30.38 -18.89 31.92
C MET A 160 30.42 -18.50 30.43
N ALA A 161 30.73 -19.45 29.54
CA ALA A 161 30.66 -19.24 28.10
C ALA A 161 29.24 -18.91 27.63
N ASN A 162 28.24 -19.70 28.07
CA ASN A 162 26.84 -19.47 27.73
C ASN A 162 26.30 -18.14 28.30
N LYS A 163 26.73 -17.74 29.50
CA LYS A 163 26.37 -16.44 30.08
C LYS A 163 26.87 -15.27 29.24
N SER A 164 28.10 -15.36 28.72
CA SER A 164 28.65 -14.36 27.80
C SER A 164 27.86 -14.31 26.48
N CYS A 165 27.58 -15.48 25.89
CA CYS A 165 26.79 -15.57 24.66
C CYS A 165 25.38 -14.99 24.85
N PHE A 166 24.71 -15.33 25.97
CA PHE A 166 23.41 -14.78 26.34
C PHE A 166 23.44 -13.25 26.41
N ALA A 167 24.42 -12.67 27.10
CA ALA A 167 24.54 -11.22 27.20
C ALA A 167 24.64 -10.55 25.82
N HIS A 168 25.46 -11.08 24.91
CA HIS A 168 25.58 -10.55 23.56
C HIS A 168 24.28 -10.67 22.75
N THR A 169 23.66 -11.84 22.74
CA THR A 169 22.43 -12.08 21.97
C THR A 169 21.24 -11.31 22.53
N ALA A 170 21.13 -11.18 23.86
CA ALA A 170 20.07 -10.43 24.51
C ALA A 170 20.18 -8.92 24.22
N LEU A 171 21.40 -8.38 24.21
CA LEU A 171 21.64 -6.98 23.81
C LEU A 171 21.31 -6.74 22.32
N ASP A 172 21.71 -7.64 21.41
CA ASP A 172 21.33 -7.53 19.99
C ASP A 172 19.81 -7.60 19.84
N TYR A 173 19.14 -8.50 20.55
CA TYR A 173 17.69 -8.62 20.47
C TYR A 173 16.96 -7.35 20.92
N VAL A 174 17.30 -6.83 22.10
CA VAL A 174 16.77 -5.57 22.61
C VAL A 174 17.07 -4.41 21.66
N TYR A 175 18.27 -4.38 21.08
CA TYR A 175 18.63 -3.39 20.07
C TYR A 175 17.71 -3.47 18.84
N GLN A 176 17.51 -4.65 18.25
CA GLN A 176 16.65 -4.79 17.07
C GLN A 176 15.18 -4.40 17.38
N VAL A 177 14.65 -4.80 18.54
CA VAL A 177 13.30 -4.42 18.97
C VAL A 177 13.17 -2.91 19.11
N ASN A 178 14.11 -2.26 19.79
CA ASN A 178 14.09 -0.80 19.98
C ASN A 178 14.20 -0.03 18.65
N ILE A 179 15.03 -0.52 17.72
CA ILE A 179 15.14 0.06 16.37
C ILE A 179 13.80 -0.06 15.63
N LEU A 180 13.17 -1.23 15.63
CA LEU A 180 11.86 -1.44 15.01
C LEU A 180 10.78 -0.53 15.61
N GLN A 181 10.76 -0.38 16.94
CA GLN A 181 9.84 0.50 17.66
C GLN A 181 9.97 1.98 17.26
N SER A 182 11.19 2.41 16.92
CA SER A 182 11.44 3.75 16.37
C SER A 182 11.02 3.85 14.90
N LYS A 183 11.49 2.92 14.06
CA LYS A 183 11.26 2.90 12.61
C LYS A 183 9.79 2.86 12.22
N LYS A 184 8.99 2.01 12.90
CA LYS A 184 7.56 1.84 12.58
C LYS A 184 6.77 3.15 12.55
N ARG A 185 7.19 4.16 13.33
CA ARG A 185 6.45 5.42 13.46
C ARG A 185 6.57 6.27 12.20
N PHE A 186 7.79 6.42 11.68
CA PHE A 186 8.00 7.26 10.50
C PHE A 186 7.79 6.48 9.20
N ASP A 187 8.21 5.22 9.10
CA ASP A 187 8.06 4.43 7.86
C ASP A 187 6.59 4.31 7.43
N VAL A 188 5.68 4.10 8.40
CA VAL A 188 4.24 4.04 8.15
C VAL A 188 3.71 5.40 7.71
N LEU A 189 4.10 6.49 8.40
CA LEU A 189 3.64 7.83 8.08
C LEU A 189 4.16 8.29 6.71
N GLU A 190 5.43 8.07 6.39
CA GLU A 190 6.03 8.38 5.09
C GLU A 190 5.34 7.63 3.96
N THR A 191 5.02 6.34 4.17
CA THR A 191 4.30 5.56 3.17
C THR A 191 2.89 6.10 2.93
N MET A 192 2.14 6.45 3.98
CA MET A 192 0.80 7.02 3.83
C MET A 192 0.84 8.42 3.22
N LEU A 193 1.79 9.26 3.63
CA LEU A 193 1.99 10.60 3.09
C LEU A 193 2.32 10.55 1.60
N SER A 194 3.22 9.65 1.18
CA SER A 194 3.57 9.47 -0.23
C SER A 194 2.34 9.11 -1.07
N PHE A 195 1.47 8.24 -0.57
CA PHE A 195 0.23 7.89 -1.28
C PHE A 195 -0.76 9.08 -1.32
N MET A 196 -0.89 9.85 -0.25
CA MET A 196 -1.71 11.08 -0.26
C MET A 196 -1.19 12.12 -1.24
N GLN A 197 0.13 12.27 -1.37
CA GLN A 197 0.73 13.16 -2.36
C GLN A 197 0.43 12.69 -3.79
N ALA A 198 0.51 11.39 -4.06
CA ALA A 198 0.13 10.83 -5.35
C ALA A 198 -1.35 11.10 -5.69
N GLN A 199 -2.25 10.97 -4.71
CA GLN A 199 -3.66 11.34 -4.87
C GLN A 199 -3.82 12.83 -5.20
N ALA A 200 -3.15 13.71 -4.46
CA ALA A 200 -3.19 15.16 -4.71
C ALA A 200 -2.72 15.51 -6.12
N THR A 201 -1.63 14.89 -6.59
CA THR A 201 -1.13 15.05 -7.97
C THR A 201 -2.17 14.59 -8.99
N PHE A 202 -2.79 13.41 -8.80
CA PHE A 202 -3.83 12.91 -9.69
C PHE A 202 -5.01 13.91 -9.84
N PHE A 203 -5.53 14.40 -8.71
CA PHE A 203 -6.64 15.36 -8.75
C PHE A 203 -6.24 16.70 -9.37
N HIS A 204 -5.02 17.16 -9.11
CA HIS A 204 -4.51 18.39 -9.70
C HIS A 204 -4.39 18.28 -11.22
N GLN A 205 -3.78 17.20 -11.73
CA GLN A 205 -3.67 16.94 -13.16
C GLN A 205 -5.04 16.82 -13.83
N GLY A 206 -5.99 16.14 -13.17
CA GLY A 206 -7.37 16.06 -13.67
C GLY A 206 -8.06 17.42 -13.73
N HIS A 207 -7.88 18.27 -12.71
CA HIS A 207 -8.44 19.61 -12.69
C HIS A 207 -7.87 20.48 -13.83
N GLU A 208 -6.54 20.51 -14.00
CA GLU A 208 -5.90 21.28 -15.08
C GLU A 208 -6.40 20.83 -16.45
N LEU A 209 -6.49 19.51 -16.69
CA LEU A 209 -7.01 18.96 -17.94
C LEU A 209 -8.44 19.43 -18.25
N PHE A 210 -9.36 19.36 -17.27
CA PHE A 210 -10.74 19.77 -17.49
C PHE A 210 -10.92 21.30 -17.55
N HIS A 211 -10.07 22.03 -16.85
CA HIS A 211 -10.02 23.48 -16.96
C HIS A 211 -9.65 23.91 -18.39
N ASP A 212 -8.63 23.28 -18.99
CA ASP A 212 -8.20 23.56 -20.36
C ASP A 212 -9.22 23.09 -21.41
N CYS A 213 -10.02 22.07 -21.09
CA CYS A 213 -11.16 21.63 -21.91
C CYS A 213 -12.41 22.52 -21.79
N GLY A 214 -12.40 23.57 -20.97
CA GLY A 214 -13.57 24.42 -20.71
C GLY A 214 -14.20 25.01 -21.98
N ASP A 215 -13.37 25.57 -22.87
CA ASP A 215 -13.84 26.16 -24.13
C ASP A 215 -14.45 25.11 -25.07
N TYR A 216 -13.84 23.93 -25.15
CA TYR A 216 -14.38 22.79 -25.90
C TYR A 216 -15.76 22.38 -25.40
N MET A 217 -15.94 22.27 -24.08
CA MET A 217 -17.23 21.90 -23.48
C MET A 217 -18.30 22.95 -23.75
N SER A 218 -17.94 24.23 -23.66
CA SER A 218 -18.86 25.34 -23.99
C SER A 218 -19.25 25.31 -25.47
N SER A 219 -18.27 25.18 -26.38
CA SER A 219 -18.51 25.09 -27.82
C SER A 219 -19.40 23.90 -28.18
N THR A 220 -19.13 22.73 -27.59
CA THR A 220 -19.96 21.52 -27.79
C THR A 220 -21.40 21.76 -27.36
N LYS A 221 -21.62 22.41 -26.21
CA LYS A 221 -22.95 22.73 -25.69
C LYS A 221 -23.72 23.66 -26.64
N ASP A 222 -23.07 24.68 -27.16
CA ASP A 222 -23.68 25.60 -28.13
C ASP A 222 -24.00 24.88 -29.44
N GLN A 223 -23.09 24.03 -29.93
CA GLN A 223 -23.32 23.26 -31.14
C GLN A 223 -24.52 22.29 -31.02
N VAL A 224 -24.66 21.63 -29.87
CA VAL A 224 -25.82 20.77 -29.57
C VAL A 224 -27.12 21.57 -29.55
N ARG A 225 -27.12 22.76 -28.95
CA ARG A 225 -28.29 23.66 -28.94
C ARG A 225 -28.70 24.04 -30.36
N ASP A 226 -27.74 24.37 -31.21
CA ASP A 226 -27.98 24.78 -32.59
C ASP A 226 -28.50 23.62 -33.45
N LEU A 227 -27.97 22.40 -33.26
CA LEU A 227 -28.49 21.19 -33.91
C LEU A 227 -29.94 20.90 -33.50
N HIS A 228 -30.27 21.03 -32.21
CA HIS A 228 -31.66 20.91 -31.75
C HIS A 228 -32.59 21.97 -32.37
N ALA A 229 -32.11 23.20 -32.54
CA ALA A 229 -32.90 24.26 -33.15
C ALA A 229 -33.20 23.96 -34.63
N LYS A 230 -32.20 23.51 -35.39
CA LYS A 230 -32.35 23.11 -36.79
C LYS A 230 -33.30 21.92 -36.94
N ALA A 231 -33.09 20.86 -36.15
CA ALA A 231 -33.94 19.67 -36.18
C ALA A 231 -35.41 19.99 -35.92
N ARG A 232 -35.72 20.91 -34.98
CA ARG A 232 -37.11 21.33 -34.73
C ARG A 232 -37.78 21.98 -35.94
N VAL A 233 -37.04 22.81 -36.69
CA VAL A 233 -37.58 23.44 -37.91
C VAL A 233 -37.83 22.38 -38.97
N GLU A 234 -36.86 21.51 -39.20
CA GLU A 234 -36.98 20.41 -40.18
C GLU A 234 -38.15 19.48 -39.87
N TRP A 235 -38.33 19.09 -38.59
CA TRP A 235 -39.46 18.25 -38.19
C TRP A 235 -40.80 18.91 -38.47
N LYS A 236 -40.92 20.21 -38.16
CA LYS A 236 -42.15 20.95 -38.42
C LYS A 236 -42.46 21.01 -39.91
N GLU A 237 -41.46 21.28 -40.74
CA GLU A 237 -41.64 21.26 -42.20
C GLU A 237 -42.06 19.87 -42.71
N MET A 238 -41.50 18.80 -42.15
CA MET A 238 -41.87 17.43 -42.51
C MET A 238 -43.29 17.06 -42.06
N GLU A 239 -43.69 17.48 -40.86
CA GLU A 239 -45.07 17.32 -40.37
C GLU A 239 -46.07 18.07 -41.25
N GLU A 240 -45.77 19.32 -41.62
CA GLU A 240 -46.62 20.11 -42.52
C GLU A 240 -46.77 19.42 -43.88
N ARG A 241 -45.66 18.91 -44.46
CA ARG A 241 -45.69 18.13 -45.72
C ARG A 241 -46.50 16.84 -45.57
N HIS A 242 -46.39 16.16 -44.43
CA HIS A 242 -47.15 14.94 -44.16
C HIS A 242 -48.66 15.21 -44.08
N HIS A 243 -49.07 16.29 -43.41
CA HIS A 243 -50.47 16.70 -43.31
C HIS A 243 -51.09 17.10 -44.66
N LEU A 244 -50.31 17.66 -45.59
CA LEU A 244 -50.80 18.00 -46.94
C LEU A 244 -51.24 16.77 -47.75
N VAL A 245 -50.72 15.58 -47.44
CA VAL A 245 -51.13 14.32 -48.09
C VAL A 245 -52.39 13.74 -47.44
N GLN A 246 -52.59 13.94 -46.13
CA GLN A 246 -53.78 13.48 -45.42
C GLN A 246 -55.05 14.32 -45.72
N ASN A 247 -54.87 15.54 -46.22
CA ASN A 247 -55.96 16.46 -46.58
C ASN A 247 -56.35 16.40 -48.07
N LYS A 248 -55.89 15.40 -48.82
CA LYS A 248 -56.36 15.05 -50.18
C LYS A 248 -57.23 13.81 -50.14
#